data_AF-A0A0B1S987-F1
#
_entry.id   AF-A0A0B1S987-F1
#
_cell.length_a   1.000
_cell.length_b   1.000
_cell.length_c   1.000
_cell.angle_alpha   90.00
_cell.angle_beta   90.00
_cell.angle_gamma   90.00
#
_symmetry.space_group_name_H-M   'P 1'
#
loop_
_entity.id
_entity.type
_entity.pdbx_description
1 polymer ?
#
loop_
_entity_poly.entity_id
_entity_poly.type
_entity_poly.pdbx_seq_one_letter_code
_entity_poly.pdbx_strand_id
1 'polypeptide(L)' 'MQEYHDKTCVRFVPRDPSRHVDYVFIHPDDGCYSLVGKTGGRQPLSLDSGCIQVGTIVHELMHAVGFFHEQSR' A
#
# COMPACT_ATOMS: atom_id res chain seq x y z
N MET A 1 -0.45 8.25 5.35
CA MET A 1 0.86 8.50 4.71
C MET A 1 1.86 9.13 5.68
N GLN A 2 1.47 10.14 6.46
CA GLN A 2 2.34 10.80 7.45
C GLN A 2 3.09 9.81 8.37
N GLU A 3 2.40 8.78 8.87
CA GLU A 3 2.99 7.69 9.67
C GLU A 3 4.29 7.11 9.08
N TYR A 4 4.31 6.83 7.77
CA TYR A 4 5.51 6.36 7.09
C TYR A 4 6.55 7.47 6.92
N HIS A 5 6.11 8.67 6.55
CA HIS A 5 7.00 9.78 6.25
C HIS A 5 7.79 10.24 7.48
N ASP A 6 7.19 10.21 8.67
CA ASP A 6 7.82 10.63 9.92
C ASP A 6 8.70 9.56 10.56
N LYS A 7 8.31 8.28 10.44
CA LYS A 7 8.94 7.18 11.20
C LYS A 7 9.89 6.32 10.37
N THR A 8 9.92 6.50 9.04
CA THR A 8 10.73 5.68 8.14
C THR A 8 11.38 6.52 7.05
N CYS A 9 12.20 5.91 6.20
CA CYS A 9 12.69 6.51 4.95
C CYS A 9 11.75 6.27 3.75
N VAL A 10 10.64 5.52 3.90
CA VAL A 10 9.70 5.24 2.81
C VAL A 10 8.89 6.49 2.49
N ARG A 11 8.77 6.81 1.20
CA ARG A 11 8.02 7.98 0.71
C ARG A 11 7.01 7.55 -0.34
N PHE A 12 5.75 7.44 0.06
CA PHE A 12 4.63 7.39 -0.88
C PHE A 12 4.41 8.77 -1.48
N VAL A 13 4.43 8.85 -2.81
CA VAL A 13 4.27 10.08 -3.59
C VAL A 13 3.19 9.89 -4.66
N PRO A 14 2.50 10.97 -5.10
CA PRO A 14 1.61 10.89 -6.25
C PRO A 14 2.32 10.32 -7.48
N ARG A 15 1.60 9.50 -8.27
CA ARG A 15 2.16 8.90 -9.48
C ARG A 15 2.45 9.99 -10.51
N ASP A 16 3.68 9.99 -11.05
CA ASP A 16 4.02 10.66 -12.31
C ASP A 16 3.95 9.60 -13.44
N PRO A 17 2.99 9.69 -14.37
CA PRO A 17 2.83 8.70 -15.44
C PRO A 17 4.04 8.57 -16.37
N SER A 18 4.90 9.58 -16.45
CA SER A 18 6.10 9.57 -17.30
C SER A 18 7.31 8.91 -16.64
N ARG A 19 7.31 8.80 -15.30
CA ARG A 19 8.45 8.29 -14.51
C ARG A 19 8.14 7.02 -13.75
N HIS A 20 6.91 6.87 -13.27
CA HIS A 20 6.49 5.78 -12.40
C HIS A 20 5.72 4.73 -13.21
N VAL A 21 6.48 3.78 -13.75
CA VAL A 21 5.95 2.57 -14.42
C VAL A 21 5.30 1.64 -13.40
N ASP A 22 5.95 1.48 -12.25
CA ASP A 22 5.46 0.66 -11.14
C ASP A 22 4.80 1.56 -10.08
N TYR A 23 3.58 1.23 -9.68
CA TYR A 23 2.83 2.04 -8.72
C TYR A 23 1.70 1.27 -8.05
N VAL A 24 1.39 1.67 -6.82
CA VAL A 24 0.21 1.22 -6.10
C VAL A 24 -1.02 1.98 -6.57
N PHE A 25 -2.06 1.27 -6.95
CA PHE A 25 -3.36 1.80 -7.33
C PHE A 25 -4.37 1.58 -6.21
N ILE A 26 -4.60 2.63 -5.43
CA ILE A 26 -5.54 2.63 -4.31
C ILE A 26 -6.95 2.89 -4.86
N HIS A 27 -7.86 1.95 -4.61
CA HIS A 27 -9.25 2.03 -5.06
C HIS A 27 -10.15 1.24 -4.11
N PRO A 28 -11.46 1.54 -4.04
CA PRO A 28 -12.40 0.66 -3.36
C PRO A 28 -12.69 -0.56 -4.25
N ASP A 29 -12.54 -1.74 -3.66
CA ASP A 29 -12.90 -3.04 -4.24
C ASP A 29 -13.42 -3.96 -3.11
N ASP A 30 -13.28 -5.30 -3.18
CA ASP A 30 -13.78 -6.21 -2.14
C ASP A 30 -12.81 -6.31 -0.94
N GLY A 31 -13.11 -5.54 0.13
CA GLY A 31 -12.39 -5.60 1.41
C GLY A 31 -11.09 -4.79 1.44
N CYS A 32 -10.19 -5.16 2.35
CA CYS A 32 -8.90 -4.51 2.58
C CYS A 32 -7.79 -5.48 2.19
N TYR A 33 -7.00 -5.14 1.17
CA TYR A 33 -5.88 -5.98 0.75
C TYR A 33 -4.83 -5.21 -0.06
N SER A 34 -3.62 -5.75 -0.11
CA SER A 34 -2.55 -5.38 -1.03
C SER A 34 -1.73 -6.60 -1.43
N LEU A 35 -1.09 -6.54 -2.60
CA LEU A 35 -0.02 -7.47 -2.94
C LEU A 35 1.20 -7.25 -2.02
N VAL A 36 1.94 -8.32 -1.73
CA VAL A 36 3.17 -8.26 -0.92
C VAL A 36 4.36 -7.89 -1.81
N GLY A 37 4.96 -6.73 -1.52
CA GLY A 37 6.13 -6.21 -2.22
C GLY A 37 5.82 -5.58 -3.59
N LYS A 38 6.89 -5.30 -4.34
CA LYS A 38 6.83 -4.75 -5.69
C LYS A 38 6.59 -5.86 -6.71
N THR A 39 5.41 -5.87 -7.34
CA THR A 39 5.05 -6.91 -8.33
C THR A 39 5.23 -6.47 -9.78
N GLY A 40 5.52 -5.19 -10.02
CA GLY A 40 5.68 -4.61 -11.36
C GLY A 40 4.37 -4.05 -11.93
N GLY A 41 4.47 -2.94 -12.67
CA GLY A 41 3.34 -2.24 -13.27
C GLY A 41 2.35 -1.67 -12.25
N ARG A 42 1.07 -1.62 -12.65
CA ARG A 42 -0.03 -1.23 -11.77
C ARG A 42 -0.35 -2.38 -10.80
N GLN A 43 -0.12 -2.18 -9.50
CA GLN A 43 -0.55 -3.14 -8.49
C GLN A 43 -1.75 -2.62 -7.68
N PRO A 44 -2.82 -3.42 -7.50
CA PRO A 44 -3.99 -2.98 -6.74
C PRO A 44 -3.71 -2.95 -5.23
N LEU A 45 -4.29 -1.97 -4.56
CA LEU A 45 -4.49 -1.93 -3.12
C LEU A 45 -5.96 -1.54 -2.89
N SER A 46 -6.72 -2.42 -2.25
CA SER A 46 -8.13 -2.19 -1.95
C SER A 46 -8.30 -1.53 -0.59
N LEU A 47 -9.06 -0.45 -0.56
CA LEU A 47 -9.57 0.16 0.66
C LEU A 47 -11.07 0.44 0.48
N ASP A 48 -11.90 -0.53 0.82
CA ASP A 48 -13.35 -0.34 0.87
C ASP A 48 -13.76 0.53 2.09
N SER A 49 -15.05 0.87 2.18
CA SER A 49 -15.67 1.67 3.24
C SER A 49 -15.31 1.23 4.66
N GLY A 50 -15.19 -0.08 4.92
CA GLY A 50 -14.76 -0.64 6.21
C GLY A 50 -13.27 -0.48 6.52
N CYS A 51 -12.46 -0.14 5.52
CA CYS A 51 -10.99 -0.11 5.59
C CYS A 51 -10.41 1.28 5.88
N ILE A 52 -11.25 2.33 5.97
CA ILE A 52 -10.82 3.73 6.12
C ILE A 52 -10.46 4.04 7.58
N GLN A 53 -9.48 3.31 8.09
CA GLN A 53 -8.90 3.46 9.41
C GLN A 53 -7.38 3.54 9.26
N VAL A 54 -6.73 4.43 10.02
CA VAL A 54 -5.28 4.68 9.89
C VAL A 54 -4.46 3.38 10.01
N GLY A 55 -4.81 2.51 10.96
CA GLY A 55 -4.14 1.23 11.17
C GLY A 55 -4.24 0.30 9.96
N THR A 56 -5.44 0.11 9.42
CA THR A 56 -5.69 -0.71 8.23
C THR A 56 -4.95 -0.16 7.00
N ILE A 57 -5.01 1.16 6.78
CA ILE A 57 -4.29 1.78 5.66
C ILE A 57 -2.77 1.56 5.79
N VAL A 58 -2.21 1.70 6.99
CA VAL A 58 -0.79 1.45 7.25
C VAL A 58 -0.43 -0.02 7.03
N HIS A 59 -1.31 -0.95 7.46
CA HIS A 59 -1.17 -2.39 7.27
C HIS A 59 -1.10 -2.76 5.79
N GLU A 60 -2.05 -2.31 4.97
CA GLU A 60 -2.05 -2.63 3.53
C GLU A 60 -0.87 -1.99 2.80
N LEU A 61 -0.46 -0.79 3.19
CA LEU A 61 0.77 -0.18 2.67
C LEU A 61 2.02 -0.96 3.11
N MET A 62 2.01 -1.63 4.27
CA MET A 62 3.12 -2.46 4.75
C MET A 62 3.26 -3.74 3.92
N HIS A 63 2.13 -4.33 3.51
CA HIS A 63 2.13 -5.38 2.50
C HIS A 63 2.77 -4.89 1.21
N ALA A 64 2.37 -3.74 0.67
CA ALA A 64 2.99 -3.19 -0.54
C ALA A 64 4.52 -2.94 -0.40
N VAL A 65 4.99 -2.60 0.80
CA VAL A 65 6.43 -2.46 1.11
C VAL A 65 7.16 -3.81 1.13
N GLY A 66 6.48 -4.92 1.44
CA GLY A 66 7.02 -6.27 1.33
C GLY A 66 6.88 -7.14 2.58
N PHE A 67 6.09 -6.74 3.58
CA PHE A 67 5.89 -7.54 4.77
C PHE A 67 4.73 -8.52 4.63
N PHE A 68 4.93 -9.73 5.12
CA PHE A 68 3.85 -10.68 5.37
C PHE A 68 3.21 -10.42 6.73
N HIS A 69 2.11 -11.10 7.01
CA HIS A 69 1.57 -11.11 8.35
C HIS A 69 2.54 -11.76 9.34
N GLU A 70 2.58 -11.25 10.56
CA GLU A 70 3.56 -11.67 11.57
C GLU A 70 3.40 -13.15 11.96
N GLN A 71 2.17 -13.68 11.99
CA GLN A 71 1.92 -15.10 12.30
C GLN A 71 2.42 -16.07 11.22
N SER A 72 2.94 -15.58 10.10
CA SER A 72 3.56 -16.41 9.05
C SER A 72 5.05 -16.67 9.27
N ARG A 73 5.63 -16.17 10.37
CA ARG A 73 7.01 -16.46 10.80
C ARG A 73 7.11 -17.82 11.51
#